data_AF-A0A7C1Y5N3-F1
#
_entry.id   AF-A0A7C1Y5N3-F1
#
_cell.length_a   1.000
_cell.length_b   1.000
_cell.length_c   1.000
_cell.angle_alpha   90.00
_cell.angle_beta   90.00
_cell.angle_gamma   90.00
#
_symmetry.space_group_name_H-M   'P 1'
#
loop_
_entity.id
_entity.type
_entity.pdbx_description
1 polymer ?
#
loop_
_entity_poly.entity_id
_entity_poly.type
_entity_poly.pdbx_seq_one_letter_code
_entity_poly.pdbx_strand_id
1 'polypeptide(L)'
;MRSSNRPKRLLKHRRAALPEFHYEDGYRLSVKDLGKAGVKLELSHNYNIGGAIILPPRQVRECGTWLMETLEQESNGLPKQLTEILERLSKQTGSRAKLERGDKKKIKDALRVLKRESARSKAVAHAEADEPTLRQLSRRAV
;
A
#
# COMPACT_ATOMS: atom_id res chain seq x y z
N MET A 1 -45.04 -6.69 26.39
CA MET A 1 -43.64 -6.38 26.03
C MET A 1 -43.44 -6.62 24.54
N ARG A 2 -43.29 -5.58 23.71
CA ARG A 2 -43.07 -5.72 22.25
C ARG A 2 -41.60 -5.49 21.93
N SER A 3 -40.93 -6.56 21.52
CA SER A 3 -39.53 -6.55 21.06
C SER A 3 -39.42 -5.80 19.74
N SER A 4 -38.59 -4.75 19.70
CA SER A 4 -38.34 -3.95 18.51
C SER A 4 -37.17 -4.52 17.73
N ASN A 5 -37.46 -5.27 16.67
CA ASN A 5 -36.45 -5.80 15.76
C ASN A 5 -36.07 -4.71 14.73
N ARG A 6 -35.14 -3.82 15.09
CA ARG A 6 -34.58 -2.84 14.14
C ARG A 6 -33.47 -3.53 13.31
N PRO A 7 -33.55 -3.55 11.97
CA PRO A 7 -32.45 -4.06 11.17
C PRO A 7 -31.24 -3.16 11.36
N LYS A 8 -30.12 -3.76 11.80
CA LYS A 8 -28.81 -3.10 11.83
C LYS A 8 -28.44 -2.73 10.40
N ARG A 9 -28.65 -1.46 10.02
CA ARG A 9 -28.11 -0.89 8.79
C ARG A 9 -26.59 -1.03 8.85
N LEU A 10 -26.06 -2.03 8.16
CA LEU A 10 -24.66 -2.12 7.82
C LEU A 10 -24.29 -0.81 7.11
N LEU A 11 -23.53 0.04 7.79
CA LEU A 11 -22.94 1.23 7.22
C LEU A 11 -22.05 0.75 6.08
N LYS A 12 -22.57 0.81 4.85
CA LYS A 12 -21.76 0.66 3.65
C LYS A 12 -20.78 1.81 3.69
N HIS A 13 -19.56 1.56 4.17
CA HIS A 13 -18.44 2.45 3.93
C HIS A 13 -18.27 2.53 2.42
N ARG A 14 -18.90 3.54 1.80
CA ARG A 14 -18.47 4.01 0.49
C ARG A 14 -17.02 4.40 0.70
N ARG A 15 -16.08 3.60 0.17
CA ARG A 15 -14.69 4.01 0.05
C ARG A 15 -14.71 5.33 -0.73
N ALA A 16 -14.54 6.43 -0.01
CA ALA A 16 -14.37 7.74 -0.63
C ALA A 16 -13.07 7.67 -1.44
N ALA A 17 -13.05 8.35 -2.59
CA ALA A 17 -11.82 8.49 -3.35
C ALA A 17 -10.74 9.12 -2.46
N LEU A 18 -9.50 8.62 -2.59
CA LEU A 18 -8.36 9.20 -1.90
C LEU A 18 -8.13 10.66 -2.37
N PRO A 19 -7.58 11.52 -1.50
CA PRO A 19 -7.16 12.86 -1.89
C PRO A 19 -6.21 12.81 -3.09
N GLU A 20 -6.30 13.83 -3.96
CA GLU A 20 -5.41 13.96 -5.11
C GLU A 20 -3.98 14.20 -4.63
N PHE A 21 -3.02 13.49 -5.23
CA PHE A 21 -1.60 13.64 -4.96
C PHE A 21 -0.97 14.49 -6.07
N HIS A 22 -0.10 15.41 -5.68
CA HIS A 22 0.64 16.27 -6.60
C HIS A 22 2.12 16.36 -6.21
N TYR A 23 2.98 16.28 -7.22
CA TYR A 23 4.41 16.54 -7.12
C TYR A 23 4.85 17.43 -8.28
N GLU A 24 5.68 18.43 -8.01
CA GLU A 24 6.15 19.38 -9.01
C GLU A 24 7.65 19.66 -8.83
N ASP A 25 8.44 19.32 -9.85
CA ASP A 25 9.87 19.65 -9.97
C ASP A 25 10.26 19.72 -11.46
N GLY A 26 10.08 20.89 -12.07
CA GLY A 26 10.12 21.09 -13.53
C GLY A 26 8.89 20.53 -14.24
N TYR A 27 8.59 19.25 -14.03
CA TYR A 27 7.36 18.58 -14.45
C TYR A 27 6.38 18.45 -13.27
N ARG A 28 5.08 18.45 -13.56
CA ARG A 28 4.01 18.21 -12.58
C ARG A 28 3.42 16.82 -12.80
N LEU A 29 3.53 15.96 -11.79
CA LEU A 29 2.84 14.69 -11.68
C LEU A 29 1.60 14.86 -10.78
N SER A 30 0.42 14.59 -11.33
CA SER A 30 -0.86 14.56 -10.60
C SER A 30 -1.45 13.16 -10.62
N VAL A 31 -1.93 12.70 -9.47
CA VAL A 31 -2.50 11.36 -9.31
C VAL A 31 -3.86 11.48 -8.63
N LYS A 32 -4.90 11.03 -9.34
CA LYS A 32 -6.28 11.14 -8.90
C LYS A 32 -6.96 9.78 -8.81
N ASP A 33 -7.50 9.48 -7.64
CA ASP A 33 -8.33 8.30 -7.43
C ASP A 33 -9.73 8.52 -8.05
N LEU A 34 -10.09 7.67 -9.01
CA LEU A 34 -11.40 7.66 -9.68
C LEU A 34 -12.32 6.57 -9.08
N GLY A 35 -11.95 5.99 -7.94
CA GLY A 35 -12.67 4.93 -7.26
C GLY A 35 -12.75 3.67 -8.10
N LYS A 36 -13.97 3.28 -8.51
CA LYS A 36 -14.18 2.06 -9.30
C LYS A 36 -13.60 2.13 -10.71
N ALA A 37 -13.30 3.32 -11.21
CA ALA A 37 -12.67 3.49 -12.52
C ALA A 37 -11.13 3.36 -12.47
N GLY A 38 -10.54 3.24 -11.28
CA GLY A 38 -9.09 3.13 -11.10
C GLY A 38 -8.44 4.47 -10.78
N VAL A 39 -7.26 4.73 -11.33
CA VAL A 39 -6.45 5.91 -11.02
C VAL A 39 -6.07 6.64 -12.29
N LYS A 40 -6.17 7.96 -12.29
CA LYS A 40 -5.63 8.83 -13.35
C LYS A 40 -4.25 9.32 -12.94
N LEU A 41 -3.28 9.17 -13.85
CA LEU A 41 -1.94 9.72 -13.73
C LEU A 41 -1.78 10.77 -14.83
N GLU A 42 -1.42 12.00 -14.46
CA GLU A 42 -1.15 13.09 -15.39
C GLU A 42 0.27 13.59 -15.17
N LEU A 43 1.05 13.67 -16.25
CA LEU A 43 2.37 14.29 -16.27
C LEU A 43 2.31 15.50 -17.18
N SER A 44 2.48 16.70 -16.64
CA SER A 44 2.40 17.96 -17.38
C SER A 44 3.67 18.78 -17.23
N HIS A 45 3.94 19.66 -18.20
CA HIS A 45 5.06 20.59 -18.17
C HIS A 45 4.58 21.93 -18.72
N ASN A 46 5.11 23.04 -18.21
CA ASN A 46 4.65 24.39 -18.60
C ASN A 46 4.85 24.72 -20.09
N TYR A 47 5.70 23.95 -20.79
CA TYR A 47 6.07 24.19 -22.18
C TYR A 47 5.78 23.01 -23.12
N ASN A 48 5.10 21.95 -22.66
CA ASN A 48 4.88 20.75 -23.48
C ASN A 48 3.51 20.12 -23.23
N ILE A 49 3.01 19.34 -24.20
CA ILE A 49 1.75 18.60 -24.05
C ILE A 49 1.94 17.56 -22.95
N GLY A 50 1.21 17.73 -21.85
CA GLY A 50 1.18 16.74 -20.78
C GLY A 50 0.54 15.43 -21.22
N GLY A 51 1.10 14.30 -20.78
CA GLY A 51 0.53 12.97 -20.99
C GLY A 51 -0.40 12.60 -19.84
N ALA A 52 -1.51 11.92 -20.13
CA ALA A 52 -2.38 11.37 -19.11
C ALA A 52 -2.73 9.92 -19.43
N ILE A 53 -2.67 9.05 -18.43
CA ILE A 53 -3.12 7.67 -18.51
C ILE A 53 -4.13 7.38 -17.41
N ILE A 54 -5.14 6.58 -17.73
CA ILE A 54 -6.06 6.02 -16.74
C ILE A 54 -5.69 4.56 -16.58
N LEU A 55 -5.25 4.19 -15.38
CA LEU A 55 -4.97 2.82 -15.00
C LEU A 55 -6.24 2.20 -14.40
N PRO A 56 -6.82 1.15 -15.01
CA PRO A 56 -7.91 0.40 -14.42
C PRO A 56 -7.49 -0.28 -13.11
N PRO A 57 -8.42 -0.60 -12.19
CA PRO A 57 -8.11 -1.10 -10.85
C PRO A 57 -7.14 -2.31 -10.81
N ARG A 58 -7.26 -3.23 -11.76
CA ARG A 58 -6.34 -4.39 -11.85
C ARG A 58 -4.90 -3.95 -12.13
N GLN A 59 -4.71 -3.02 -13.09
CA GLN A 59 -3.40 -2.50 -13.45
C GLN A 59 -2.83 -1.58 -12.37
N VAL A 60 -3.68 -0.90 -11.59
CA VAL A 60 -3.24 -0.10 -10.43
C VAL A 60 -2.51 -0.98 -9.41
N ARG A 61 -3.05 -2.17 -9.12
CA ARG A 61 -2.42 -3.12 -8.18
C ARG A 61 -1.08 -3.63 -8.71
N GLU A 62 -1.05 -4.04 -9.98
CA GLU A 62 0.17 -4.53 -10.63
C GLU A 62 1.25 -3.45 -10.67
N CYS A 63 0.89 -2.23 -11.09
CA CYS A 63 1.77 -1.06 -11.13
C CYS A 63 2.28 -0.69 -9.73
N GLY A 64 1.40 -0.68 -8.71
CA GLY A 64 1.79 -0.39 -7.34
C GLY A 64 2.77 -1.43 -6.77
N THR A 65 2.57 -2.71 -7.09
CA THR A 65 3.49 -3.79 -6.68
C THR A 65 4.86 -3.61 -7.35
N TRP A 66 4.87 -3.42 -8.67
CA TRP A 66 6.09 -3.19 -9.43
C TRP A 66 6.85 -1.94 -8.94
N LEU A 67 6.14 -0.85 -8.62
CA LEU A 67 6.74 0.37 -8.11
C LEU A 67 7.40 0.15 -6.74
N MET A 68 6.71 -0.52 -5.82
CA MET A 68 7.29 -0.85 -4.51
C MET A 68 8.51 -1.76 -4.64
N GLU A 69 8.49 -2.75 -5.53
CA GLU A 69 9.64 -3.61 -5.80
C GLU A 69 10.83 -2.81 -6.35
N THR A 70 10.58 -1.93 -7.31
CA THR A 70 11.58 -1.07 -7.96
C THR A 70 12.22 -0.10 -6.96
N LEU A 71 11.44 0.42 -6.02
CA LEU A 71 11.91 1.33 -4.97
C LEU A 71 12.48 0.59 -3.74
N GLU A 72 12.61 -0.74 -3.81
CA GLU A 72 13.00 -1.60 -2.69
C GLU A 72 12.17 -1.35 -1.40
N GLN A 73 10.87 -1.11 -1.56
CA GLN A 73 9.93 -0.91 -0.46
C GLN A 73 9.13 -2.19 -0.16
N GLU A 74 8.71 -2.33 1.10
CA GLU A 74 7.73 -3.31 1.53
C GLU A 74 6.30 -2.80 1.27
N SER A 75 5.31 -3.67 1.47
CA SER A 75 3.87 -3.34 1.29
C SER A 75 3.35 -2.20 2.16
N ASN A 76 4.11 -1.79 3.18
CA ASN A 76 3.83 -0.66 4.06
C ASN A 76 4.50 0.66 3.58
N GLY A 77 5.17 0.65 2.42
CA GLY A 77 5.91 1.78 1.86
C GLY A 77 7.27 2.06 2.51
N LEU A 78 7.73 1.20 3.42
CA LEU A 78 9.02 1.37 4.10
C LEU A 78 10.12 0.63 3.34
N PRO A 79 11.37 1.14 3.35
CA PRO A 79 12.49 0.43 2.73
C PRO A 79 12.69 -0.97 3.33
N LYS A 80 12.90 -1.98 2.48
CA LYS A 80 13.16 -3.38 2.89
C LYS A 80 14.32 -3.48 3.90
N GLN A 81 15.34 -2.64 3.69
CA GLN A 81 16.55 -2.61 4.50
C GLN A 81 16.33 -1.97 5.90
N LEU A 82 15.20 -1.30 6.14
CA LEU A 82 14.93 -0.59 7.39
C LEU A 82 14.97 -1.52 8.60
N THR A 83 14.38 -2.71 8.49
CA THR A 83 14.37 -3.70 9.57
C THR A 83 15.81 -4.11 9.93
N GLU A 84 16.64 -4.40 8.93
CA GLU A 84 18.04 -4.80 9.13
C GLU A 84 18.89 -3.69 9.74
N ILE A 85 18.69 -2.44 9.29
CA ILE A 85 19.36 -1.27 9.86
C ILE A 85 19.00 -1.11 11.33
N LEU A 86 17.70 -1.19 11.67
CA LEU A 86 17.24 -1.09 13.05
C LEU A 86 17.75 -2.24 13.91
N GLU A 87 17.82 -3.46 13.38
CA GLU A 87 18.42 -4.59 14.10
C GLU A 87 19.89 -4.39 14.38
N ARG A 88 20.68 -3.93 13.39
CA ARG A 88 22.10 -3.59 13.57
C ARG A 88 22.28 -2.51 14.63
N LEU A 89 21.51 -1.43 14.56
CA LEU A 89 21.55 -0.35 15.56
C LEU A 89 21.16 -0.83 16.97
N SER A 90 20.19 -1.74 17.07
CA SER A 90 19.75 -2.29 18.36
C SER A 90 20.80 -3.16 19.05
N LYS A 91 21.62 -3.88 18.26
CA LYS A 91 22.67 -4.81 18.72
C LYS A 91 24.02 -4.12 18.89
N GLN A 92 24.16 -2.88 18.42
CA GLN A 92 25.42 -2.14 18.52
C GLN A 92 25.75 -1.82 19.99
N THR A 93 26.73 -2.55 20.53
CA THR A 93 27.33 -2.33 21.85
C THR A 93 28.77 -1.87 21.65
N GLY A 94 29.06 -0.58 21.90
CA GLY A 94 30.39 -0.02 21.75
C GLY A 94 30.43 1.51 21.72
N SER A 95 31.62 2.07 21.99
CA SER A 95 31.93 3.50 22.25
C SER A 95 31.56 4.50 21.14
N ARG A 96 31.07 4.06 19.98
CA ARG A 96 30.56 4.92 18.89
C ARG A 96 29.03 5.08 18.86
N ALA A 97 28.30 4.35 19.70
CA ALA A 97 26.84 4.44 19.72
C ALA A 97 26.37 5.60 20.63
N LYS A 98 26.18 6.80 20.05
CA LYS A 98 25.40 7.90 20.66
C LYS A 98 23.89 7.59 20.65
N LEU A 99 23.49 6.37 21.00
CA LEU A 99 22.08 6.04 21.16
C LEU A 99 21.72 6.25 22.62
N GLU A 100 20.86 7.23 22.88
CA GLU A 100 20.35 7.44 24.23
C GLU A 100 19.46 6.25 24.65
N ARG A 101 19.28 6.07 25.96
CA ARG A 101 18.46 4.98 26.50
C ARG A 101 17.02 4.99 25.93
N GLY A 102 16.51 6.16 25.60
CA GLY A 102 15.20 6.35 24.95
C GLY A 102 15.15 5.81 23.52
N ASP A 103 16.23 5.96 22.75
CA ASP A 103 16.27 5.55 21.34
C ASP A 103 16.29 4.05 21.19
N LYS A 104 16.98 3.33 22.09
CA LYS A 104 16.95 1.86 22.11
C LYS A 104 15.54 1.33 22.35
N LYS A 105 14.72 1.99 23.17
CA LYS A 105 13.32 1.63 23.36
C LYS A 105 12.51 1.85 22.08
N LYS A 106 12.65 3.03 21.47
CA LYS A 106 11.97 3.37 20.20
C LYS A 106 12.32 2.39 19.08
N ILE A 107 13.60 2.02 18.95
CA ILE A 107 14.06 1.04 17.95
C ILE A 107 13.43 -0.34 18.22
N LYS A 108 13.38 -0.80 19.47
CA LYS A 108 12.73 -2.07 19.81
C LYS A 108 11.22 -2.06 19.53
N ASP A 109 10.55 -0.95 19.84
CA ASP A 109 9.13 -0.80 19.57
C ASP A 109 8.85 -0.75 18.06
N ALA A 110 9.67 -0.02 17.29
CA ALA A 110 9.59 0.01 15.83
C ALA A 110 9.81 -1.38 15.21
N LEU A 111 10.84 -2.11 15.65
CA LEU A 111 11.10 -3.48 15.20
C LEU A 111 9.93 -4.43 15.52
N ARG A 112 9.25 -4.25 16.65
CA ARG A 112 8.07 -5.05 17.01
C ARG A 112 6.93 -4.80 16.03
N VAL A 113 6.66 -3.54 15.67
CA VAL A 113 5.62 -3.17 14.70
C VAL A 113 5.97 -3.72 13.32
N LEU A 114 7.20 -3.52 12.84
CA LEU A 114 7.66 -3.99 11.53
C LEU A 114 7.53 -5.50 11.38
N LYS A 115 7.94 -6.27 12.39
CA LYS A 115 7.82 -7.74 12.37
C LYS A 115 6.36 -8.21 12.36
N ARG A 116 5.48 -7.50 13.06
CA ARG A 116 4.04 -7.81 13.08
C ARG A 116 3.38 -7.53 11.73
N GLU A 117 3.69 -6.40 11.12
CA GLU A 117 3.18 -6.03 9.79
C GLU A 117 3.72 -6.98 8.72
N SER A 118 5.01 -7.34 8.76
CA SER A 118 5.59 -8.34 7.85
C SER A 118 4.89 -9.70 7.96
N ALA A 119 4.62 -10.17 9.18
CA ALA A 119 3.87 -11.42 9.40
C ALA A 119 2.43 -11.34 8.87
N ARG A 120 1.77 -10.19 9.03
CA ARG A 120 0.41 -9.94 8.52
C ARG A 120 0.39 -9.91 6.99
N SER A 121 1.34 -9.22 6.36
CA SER A 121 1.45 -9.18 4.89
C SER A 121 1.68 -10.57 4.30
N LYS A 122 2.48 -11.41 4.94
CA LYS A 122 2.68 -12.81 4.53
C LYS A 122 1.38 -13.65 4.64
N ALA A 123 0.61 -13.46 5.71
CA ALA A 123 -0.65 -14.18 5.89
C ALA A 123 -1.72 -13.78 4.86
N VAL A 124 -1.78 -12.50 4.47
CA VAL A 124 -2.71 -12.02 3.43
C VAL A 124 -2.30 -12.54 2.04
N ALA A 125 -1.00 -12.58 1.73
CA ALA A 125 -0.49 -13.15 0.48
C ALA A 125 -0.83 -14.64 0.34
N HIS A 126 -0.77 -15.42 1.43
CA HIS A 126 -1.20 -16.82 1.42
C HIS A 126 -2.71 -16.97 1.22
N ALA A 127 -3.53 -16.08 1.77
CA ALA A 127 -4.98 -16.13 1.61
C ALA A 127 -5.46 -15.71 0.20
N GLU A 128 -4.76 -14.80 -0.47
CA GLU A 128 -5.08 -14.41 -1.85
C GLU A 128 -4.66 -15.45 -2.90
N ALA A 129 -3.66 -16.29 -2.60
CA ALA A 129 -3.24 -17.37 -3.49
C ALA A 129 -4.26 -18.53 -3.58
N ASP A 130 -5.19 -18.63 -2.61
CA ASP A 130 -6.21 -19.68 -2.51
C ASP A 130 -7.60 -19.25 -3.07
N GLU A 131 -7.71 -18.11 -3.75
CA GLU A 131 -8.99 -17.73 -4.37
C GLU A 131 -9.30 -18.65 -5.58
N PRO A 132 -10.43 -19.39 -5.58
CA PRO A 132 -10.73 -20.33 -6.65
C PRO A 132 -10.97 -19.56 -7.96
N THR A 133 -10.07 -19.79 -8.92
CA THR A 133 -10.19 -19.28 -10.28
C THR A 133 -11.56 -19.69 -10.83
N LEU A 134 -12.45 -18.73 -11.06
CA LEU A 134 -13.75 -18.99 -11.68
C LEU A 134 -13.53 -19.71 -13.01
N ARG A 135 -13.90 -21.00 -13.04
CA ARG A 135 -13.87 -21.83 -14.24
C ARG A 135 -14.62 -21.10 -15.36
N GLN A 136 -13.92 -20.83 -16.47
CA GLN A 136 -14.56 -20.42 -17.70
C GLN A 136 -15.61 -21.47 -18.08
N LEU A 137 -16.88 -21.11 -18.00
CA LEU A 137 -17.96 -21.89 -18.59
C LEU A 137 -17.81 -21.82 -20.10
N SER A 138 -17.39 -22.94 -20.68
CA SER A 138 -17.29 -23.15 -22.12
C SER A 138 -18.62 -22.83 -22.78
N ARG A 139 -18.63 -21.85 -23.70
CA ARG A 139 -19.79 -21.53 -24.52
C ARG A 139 -20.00 -22.68 -25.50
N ARG A 140 -21.03 -23.51 -25.26
CA ARG A 140 -21.60 -24.32 -26.34
C ARG A 140 -22.46 -23.41 -27.20
N ALA A 141 -22.04 -23.24 -28.45
CA ALA A 141 -22.86 -22.70 -29.52
C ALA A 141 -23.97 -23.71 -29.86
N VAL A 142 -25.19 -23.19 -30.02
CA VAL A 142 -26.22 -23.69 -30.94
C VAL A 142 -26.88 -22.47 -31.54
#